data_AF-A0A7J5K1P9-F1
#
_entry.id   AF-A0A7J5K1P9-F1
#
_cell.length_a   1.000
_cell.length_b   1.000
_cell.length_c   1.000
_cell.angle_alpha   90.00
_cell.angle_beta   90.00
_cell.angle_gamma   90.00
#
_symmetry.space_group_name_H-M   'P 1'
#
loop_
_entity.id
_entity.type
_entity.pdbx_description
1 polymer ?
#
loop_
_entity_poly.entity_id
_entity_poly.type
_entity_poly.pdbx_seq_one_letter_code
_entity_poly.pdbx_strand_id
1 'polypeptide(L)'
;MMQSKKQQNSTQGDNRISFFCCILKILICGLTICILFCKTDSLVDIYVLPKWLAGLFIAGITIPLLIIGHVYLKRSGFTKEEFIRCMGIIVILQAAWGWCKLFVIKDSIVMVGAFENPAGFASCLVIGLPFILNICGKKYWTIVSFAFIFISIILSQSRAGVFCCISMLLVCQCVDIKIALCPVHKVILLITFSVVFIWGLSHLKQGSSQGRVFIIERCVDIIKEHPLGLGIRGFSTHYMKYQEIYFREHPDSPAVMLADDIKVPLNEYLCITVNYGLPGILLLMSLIVGVFIFCYNKRISYKNPFVLSFIQILVFSFFSYPLQYPFTWFILVCILCYLYQSFIIKVLNRTFVFSIIGILGGVYLVVYTSMNYIEERKWGMLYDESSYIQSKNLESLYESIYEEKKSDPFFLYKYATILLDVNNYNRCEEILNERQRCVYDYSQAILWAQYFSQQNNYLVAANFYSNASNMCPSKFYPLYKLYMIHKRLRNINEQRNLRKRILNKKIKIDSDEVRLLRNAILNDTISLN
;
A
#
# COMPACT_ATOMS: atom_id res chain seq x y z
N MET A 1 48.83 -34.38 24.06
CA MET A 1 48.74 -33.66 22.77
C MET A 1 47.52 -34.04 21.91
N MET A 2 47.18 -35.32 21.72
CA MET A 2 45.98 -35.69 20.92
C MET A 2 44.64 -35.30 21.57
N GLN A 3 44.52 -35.39 22.91
CA GLN A 3 43.31 -34.94 23.62
C GLN A 3 43.14 -33.42 23.59
N SER A 4 44.21 -32.62 23.73
CA SER A 4 44.13 -31.16 23.65
C SER A 4 43.77 -30.67 22.23
N LYS A 5 44.26 -31.33 21.17
CA LYS A 5 43.85 -31.06 19.78
C LYS A 5 42.38 -31.42 19.53
N LYS A 6 41.87 -32.53 20.08
CA LYS A 6 40.44 -32.89 20.00
C LYS A 6 39.56 -31.87 20.72
N GLN A 7 39.97 -31.42 21.90
CA GLN A 7 39.24 -30.44 22.71
C GLN A 7 39.27 -29.04 22.08
N GLN A 8 40.42 -28.63 21.51
CA GLN A 8 40.51 -27.39 20.73
C GLN A 8 39.64 -27.43 19.48
N ASN A 9 39.65 -28.54 18.72
CA ASN A 9 38.82 -28.71 17.53
C ASN A 9 37.32 -28.72 17.85
N SER A 10 36.91 -29.29 19.00
CA SER A 10 35.50 -29.24 19.43
C SER A 10 35.08 -27.82 19.83
N THR A 11 35.90 -27.10 20.61
CA THR A 11 35.61 -25.69 20.96
C THR A 11 35.62 -24.76 19.75
N GLN A 12 36.50 -25.00 18.76
CA GLN A 12 36.55 -24.19 17.54
C GLN A 12 35.34 -24.46 16.62
N GLY A 13 34.84 -25.71 16.58
CA GLY A 13 33.59 -26.06 15.90
C GLY A 13 32.37 -25.39 16.51
N ASP A 14 32.24 -25.40 17.84
CA ASP A 14 31.12 -24.72 18.54
C ASP A 14 31.16 -23.20 18.37
N ASN A 15 32.35 -22.58 18.37
CA ASN A 15 32.50 -21.15 18.12
C ASN A 15 32.04 -20.75 16.70
N ARG A 16 32.35 -21.54 15.67
CA ARG A 16 31.88 -21.29 14.30
C ARG A 16 30.37 -21.40 14.16
N ILE A 17 29.77 -22.38 14.83
CA ILE A 17 28.32 -22.57 14.81
C ILE A 17 27.60 -21.46 15.58
N SER A 18 28.15 -21.03 16.72
CA SER A 18 27.64 -19.89 17.48
C SER A 18 27.68 -18.60 16.65
N PHE A 19 28.80 -18.33 15.98
CA PHE A 19 28.94 -17.20 15.07
C PHE A 19 27.94 -17.22 13.91
N PHE A 20 27.72 -18.38 13.29
CA PHE A 20 26.71 -18.57 12.25
C PHE A 20 25.30 -18.25 12.74
N CYS A 21 24.92 -18.76 13.91
CA CYS A 21 23.62 -18.46 14.52
C CYS A 21 23.46 -16.96 14.81
N CYS A 22 24.51 -16.27 15.26
CA CYS A 22 24.48 -14.82 15.48
C CYS A 22 24.26 -14.05 14.17
N ILE A 23 24.95 -14.41 13.08
CA ILE A 23 24.72 -13.78 11.75
C ILE A 23 23.27 -13.94 11.33
N LEU A 24 22.72 -15.16 11.45
CA LEU A 24 21.34 -15.42 11.07
C LEU A 24 20.36 -14.57 11.89
N LYS A 25 20.60 -14.40 13.20
CA LYS A 25 19.79 -13.52 14.05
C LYS A 25 19.82 -12.07 13.59
N ILE A 26 21.02 -11.56 13.27
CA ILE A 26 21.22 -10.21 12.75
C ILE A 26 20.46 -10.02 11.43
N LEU A 27 20.54 -10.99 10.52
CA LEU A 27 19.85 -10.93 9.24
C LEU A 27 18.32 -10.94 9.37
N ILE A 28 17.74 -11.75 10.26
CA ILE A 28 16.29 -11.78 10.47
C ILE A 28 15.78 -10.46 11.09
N CYS A 29 16.48 -9.93 12.10
CA CYS A 29 16.10 -8.64 12.67
C CYS A 29 16.37 -7.49 11.66
N GLY A 30 17.46 -7.55 10.89
CA GLY A 30 17.78 -6.62 9.81
C GLY A 30 16.73 -6.62 8.69
N LEU A 31 16.23 -7.80 8.30
CA LEU A 31 15.14 -7.97 7.35
C LEU A 31 13.89 -7.20 7.81
N THR A 32 13.50 -7.40 9.06
CA THR A 32 12.32 -6.76 9.63
C THR A 32 12.50 -5.24 9.73
N ILE A 33 13.70 -4.77 10.11
CA ILE A 33 14.03 -3.34 10.13
C ILE A 33 13.96 -2.75 8.73
N CYS A 34 14.56 -3.37 7.72
CA CYS A 34 14.54 -2.86 6.35
C CYS A 34 13.12 -2.80 5.78
N ILE A 35 12.30 -3.82 6.03
CA ILE A 35 10.90 -3.86 5.58
C ILE A 35 10.04 -2.75 6.20
N LEU A 36 10.42 -2.22 7.37
CA LEU A 36 9.65 -1.18 8.07
C LEU A 36 10.21 0.23 7.91
N PHE A 37 11.53 0.37 7.91
CA PHE A 37 12.21 1.66 8.02
C PHE A 37 12.96 2.10 6.76
N CYS A 38 13.22 1.20 5.80
CA CYS A 38 13.96 1.57 4.61
C CYS A 38 13.20 2.64 3.81
N LYS A 39 13.93 3.71 3.47
CA LYS A 39 13.50 4.81 2.61
C LYS A 39 14.73 5.32 1.86
N THR A 40 14.54 5.86 0.66
CA THR A 40 15.61 6.53 -0.07
C THR A 40 15.05 7.59 -1.00
N ASP A 41 15.68 8.75 -1.03
CA ASP A 41 15.31 9.84 -1.94
C ASP A 41 15.88 9.61 -3.35
N SER A 42 16.66 8.54 -3.56
CA SER A 42 17.26 8.21 -4.86
C SER A 42 16.31 7.53 -5.84
N LEU A 43 15.11 7.14 -5.41
CA LEU A 43 14.10 6.44 -6.21
C LEU A 43 12.84 7.31 -6.28
N VAL A 44 12.06 7.14 -7.35
CA VAL A 44 10.80 7.90 -7.52
C VAL A 44 9.76 7.56 -6.45
N ASP A 45 9.62 6.28 -6.09
CA ASP A 45 8.93 5.88 -4.87
C ASP A 45 9.92 5.83 -3.69
N ILE A 46 9.82 6.83 -2.82
CA ILE A 46 10.70 7.04 -1.67
C ILE A 46 10.38 6.07 -0.51
N TYR A 47 9.16 5.54 -0.46
CA TYR A 47 8.63 4.90 0.74
C TYR A 47 8.41 3.39 0.59
N VAL A 48 7.70 2.91 -0.43
CA VAL A 48 7.23 1.51 -0.46
C VAL A 48 8.21 0.62 -1.22
N LEU A 49 8.65 1.03 -2.40
CA LEU A 49 9.60 0.28 -3.22
C LEU A 49 10.94 -0.01 -2.52
N PRO A 50 11.58 0.93 -1.79
CA PRO A 50 12.83 0.64 -1.07
C PRO A 50 12.67 -0.47 -0.02
N LYS A 51 11.52 -0.51 0.66
CA LYS A 51 11.20 -1.55 1.64
C LYS A 51 11.08 -2.93 0.98
N TRP A 52 10.48 -2.99 -0.21
CA TRP A 52 10.40 -4.22 -1.01
C TRP A 52 11.78 -4.68 -1.47
N LEU A 53 12.58 -3.80 -2.09
CA LEU A 53 13.90 -4.15 -2.61
C LEU A 53 14.85 -4.58 -1.49
N ALA A 54 14.95 -3.79 -0.42
CA ALA A 54 15.82 -4.13 0.72
C ALA A 54 15.35 -5.40 1.44
N GLY A 55 14.04 -5.57 1.62
CA GLY A 55 13.45 -6.75 2.24
C GLY A 55 13.74 -8.02 1.45
N LEU A 56 13.45 -8.01 0.14
CA LEU A 56 13.70 -9.15 -0.73
C LEU A 56 15.19 -9.46 -0.88
N PHE A 57 16.06 -8.45 -0.90
CA PHE A 57 17.52 -8.63 -0.93
C PHE A 57 18.01 -9.38 0.32
N ILE A 58 17.62 -8.91 1.52
CA ILE A 58 18.02 -9.57 2.77
C ILE A 58 17.37 -10.96 2.88
N ALA A 59 16.13 -11.13 2.44
CA ALA A 59 15.48 -12.45 2.40
C ALA A 59 16.24 -13.41 1.48
N GLY A 60 16.73 -12.92 0.33
CA GLY A 60 17.55 -13.67 -0.62
C GLY A 60 18.88 -14.18 -0.03
N ILE A 61 19.44 -13.47 0.95
CA ILE A 61 20.62 -13.91 1.71
C ILE A 61 20.22 -14.84 2.87
N THR A 62 19.13 -14.50 3.57
CA THR A 62 18.71 -15.19 4.79
C THR A 62 18.18 -16.59 4.51
N ILE A 63 17.40 -16.79 3.44
CA ILE A 63 16.79 -18.08 3.08
C ILE A 63 17.86 -19.15 2.81
N PRO A 64 18.88 -18.91 1.95
CA PRO A 64 19.98 -19.86 1.77
C PRO A 64 20.69 -20.21 3.08
N LEU A 65 20.96 -19.21 3.94
CA LEU A 65 21.61 -19.46 5.22
C LEU A 65 20.72 -20.28 6.17
N LEU A 66 19.40 -20.05 6.19
CA LEU A 66 18.47 -20.90 6.95
C LEU A 66 18.50 -22.36 6.49
N ILE A 67 18.50 -22.58 5.17
CA ILE A 67 18.57 -23.91 4.57
C ILE A 67 19.91 -24.58 4.91
N ILE A 68 21.02 -23.85 4.76
CA ILE A 68 22.36 -24.37 5.05
C ILE A 68 22.48 -24.73 6.54
N GLY A 69 22.01 -23.86 7.43
CA GLY A 69 22.00 -24.10 8.87
C GLY A 69 21.17 -25.32 9.27
N HIS A 70 19.99 -25.47 8.66
CA HIS A 70 19.11 -26.60 8.95
C HIS A 70 19.66 -27.94 8.43
N VAL A 71 20.05 -27.99 7.15
CA VAL A 71 20.42 -29.24 6.46
C VAL A 71 21.82 -29.71 6.85
N TYR A 72 22.79 -28.80 6.89
CA TYR A 72 24.21 -29.16 7.07
C TYR A 72 24.67 -29.01 8.52
N LEU A 73 24.25 -27.94 9.21
CA LEU A 73 24.69 -27.67 10.59
C LEU A 73 23.76 -28.29 11.65
N LYS A 74 22.59 -28.81 11.25
CA LYS A 74 21.55 -29.38 12.13
C LYS A 74 21.18 -28.48 13.33
N ARG A 75 21.38 -27.17 13.19
CA ARG A 75 21.09 -26.17 14.23
C ARG A 75 20.25 -25.06 13.59
N SER A 76 19.14 -24.71 14.25
CA SER A 76 18.37 -23.53 13.89
C SER A 76 18.83 -22.37 14.77
N GLY A 77 19.23 -21.27 14.15
CA GLY A 77 19.80 -20.14 14.89
C GLY A 77 18.76 -19.24 15.57
N PHE A 78 17.46 -19.51 15.44
CA PHE A 78 16.40 -18.63 15.93
C PHE A 78 15.26 -19.40 16.60
N THR A 79 15.03 -19.16 17.89
CA THR A 79 13.88 -19.74 18.60
C THR A 79 12.59 -18.95 18.35
N LYS A 80 11.44 -19.61 18.45
CA LYS A 80 10.13 -18.95 18.31
C LYS A 80 9.97 -17.75 19.27
N GLU A 81 10.43 -17.89 20.51
CA GLU A 81 10.32 -16.84 21.53
C GLU A 81 11.23 -15.65 21.27
N GLU A 82 12.45 -15.89 20.78
CA GLU A 82 13.29 -14.80 20.30
C GLU A 82 12.61 -14.06 19.15
N PHE A 83 11.86 -14.76 18.28
CA PHE A 83 11.30 -14.13 17.07
C PHE A 83 10.18 -13.19 17.45
N ILE A 84 9.29 -13.70 18.30
CA ILE A 84 8.21 -12.91 18.89
C ILE A 84 8.78 -11.67 19.61
N ARG A 85 9.86 -11.82 20.38
CA ARG A 85 10.53 -10.69 21.05
C ARG A 85 11.12 -9.68 20.07
N CYS A 86 11.90 -10.11 19.07
CA CYS A 86 12.49 -9.20 18.07
C CYS A 86 11.39 -8.45 17.31
N MET A 87 10.37 -9.14 16.82
CA MET A 87 9.23 -8.52 16.14
C MET A 87 8.53 -7.48 17.00
N GLY A 88 8.23 -7.84 18.25
CA GLY A 88 7.57 -6.94 19.17
C GLY A 88 8.40 -5.67 19.46
N ILE A 89 9.71 -5.81 19.67
CA ILE A 89 10.61 -4.67 19.89
C ILE A 89 10.62 -3.75 18.67
N ILE A 90 10.73 -4.30 17.46
CA ILE A 90 10.78 -3.50 16.23
C ILE A 90 9.47 -2.73 16.00
N VAL A 91 8.31 -3.33 16.32
CA VAL A 91 7.01 -2.64 16.22
C VAL A 91 6.92 -1.50 17.24
N ILE A 92 7.46 -1.67 18.44
CA ILE A 92 7.57 -0.58 19.43
C ILE A 92 8.48 0.54 18.91
N LEU A 93 9.62 0.20 18.30
CA LEU A 93 10.51 1.19 17.67
C LEU A 93 9.81 1.95 16.55
N GLN A 94 8.95 1.29 15.77
CA GLN A 94 8.18 1.94 14.71
C GLN A 94 7.22 2.99 15.29
N ALA A 95 6.53 2.65 16.38
CA ALA A 95 5.69 3.61 17.08
C ALA A 95 6.52 4.77 17.66
N ALA A 96 7.64 4.49 18.33
CA ALA A 96 8.55 5.51 18.86
C ALA A 96 9.05 6.46 17.77
N TRP A 97 9.38 5.94 16.59
CA TRP A 97 9.75 6.77 15.43
C TRP A 97 8.59 7.68 14.99
N GLY A 98 7.35 7.19 15.02
CA GLY A 98 6.15 8.02 14.82
C GLY A 98 6.05 9.18 15.81
N TRP A 99 6.35 8.95 17.09
CA TRP A 99 6.35 10.01 18.12
C TRP A 99 7.43 11.05 17.85
N CYS A 100 8.64 10.61 17.49
CA CYS A 100 9.72 11.51 17.10
C CYS A 100 9.32 12.37 15.89
N LYS A 101 8.75 11.79 14.82
CA LYS A 101 8.32 12.56 13.65
C LYS A 101 7.23 13.58 13.96
N LEU A 102 6.27 13.23 14.83
CA LEU A 102 5.14 14.10 15.16
C LEU A 102 5.53 15.26 16.09
N PHE A 103 6.24 14.98 17.18
CA PHE A 103 6.47 15.97 18.24
C PHE A 103 7.83 16.67 18.16
N VAL A 104 8.87 15.94 17.70
CA VAL A 104 10.23 16.47 17.64
C VAL A 104 10.48 17.13 16.29
N ILE A 105 10.28 16.38 15.20
CA ILE A 105 10.56 16.86 13.84
C ILE A 105 9.41 17.75 13.32
N LYS A 106 8.16 17.48 13.76
CA LYS A 106 6.94 18.17 13.31
C LYS A 106 6.75 18.13 11.80
N ASP A 107 7.15 17.01 11.18
CA ASP A 107 7.11 16.77 9.73
C ASP A 107 5.69 16.46 9.21
N SER A 108 4.74 16.23 10.11
CA SER A 108 3.38 15.81 9.75
C SER A 108 2.38 16.18 10.84
N ILE A 109 1.14 16.42 10.43
CA ILE A 109 0.02 16.72 11.34
C ILE A 109 -0.51 15.44 12.02
N VAL A 110 -0.28 14.28 11.39
CA VAL A 110 -0.74 12.96 11.86
C VAL A 110 0.43 11.99 11.94
N MET A 111 0.34 11.02 12.86
CA MET A 111 1.42 10.05 13.03
C MET A 111 1.48 9.03 11.87
N VAL A 112 2.60 9.02 11.15
CA VAL A 112 2.84 8.09 10.00
C VAL A 112 4.11 7.24 10.14
N GLY A 113 4.95 7.50 11.15
CA GLY A 113 6.22 6.77 11.33
C GLY A 113 7.09 6.80 10.07
N ALA A 114 7.58 5.63 9.64
CA ALA A 114 8.40 5.49 8.43
C ALA A 114 7.57 5.24 7.14
N PHE A 115 6.26 5.40 7.19
CA PHE A 115 5.35 5.23 6.06
C PHE A 115 4.93 6.56 5.45
N GLU A 116 4.46 6.50 4.21
CA GLU A 116 3.96 7.62 3.42
C GLU A 116 2.59 8.12 3.90
N ASN A 117 1.83 7.27 4.59
CA ASN A 117 0.49 7.60 5.07
C ASN A 117 0.14 6.86 6.38
N PRO A 118 -0.95 7.26 7.08
CA PRO A 118 -1.38 6.61 8.32
C PRO A 118 -1.84 5.15 8.15
N ALA A 119 -2.22 4.73 6.94
CA ALA A 119 -2.72 3.38 6.70
C ALA A 119 -1.59 2.34 6.81
N GLY A 120 -0.43 2.61 6.20
CA GLY A 120 0.76 1.77 6.33
C GLY A 120 1.31 1.73 7.75
N PHE A 121 1.31 2.88 8.43
CA PHE A 121 1.72 2.95 9.84
C PHE A 121 0.81 2.11 10.74
N ALA A 122 -0.50 2.34 10.67
CA ALA A 122 -1.45 1.63 11.49
C ALA A 122 -1.45 0.12 11.19
N SER A 123 -1.38 -0.27 9.91
CA SER A 123 -1.36 -1.69 9.52
C SER A 123 -0.18 -2.43 10.18
N CYS A 124 1.01 -1.85 10.11
CA CYS A 124 2.20 -2.38 10.78
C CYS A 124 1.96 -2.56 12.28
N LEU A 125 1.42 -1.53 12.96
CA LEU A 125 1.23 -1.58 14.40
C LEU A 125 0.21 -2.64 14.82
N VAL A 126 -0.96 -2.73 14.16
CA VAL A 126 -1.97 -3.73 14.54
C VAL A 126 -1.59 -5.15 14.14
N ILE A 127 -0.95 -5.36 12.99
CA ILE A 127 -0.45 -6.69 12.60
C ILE A 127 0.69 -7.12 13.55
N GLY A 128 1.50 -6.18 14.01
CA GLY A 128 2.61 -6.39 14.94
C GLY A 128 2.21 -6.53 16.42
N LEU A 129 1.06 -6.00 16.81
CA LEU A 129 0.58 -5.92 18.19
C LEU A 129 0.54 -7.28 18.93
N PRO A 130 0.15 -8.41 18.31
CA PRO A 130 0.19 -9.72 18.98
C PRO A 130 1.57 -10.14 19.43
N PHE A 131 2.63 -9.73 18.73
CA PHE A 131 4.00 -10.02 19.13
C PHE A 131 4.42 -9.22 20.37
N ILE A 132 3.90 -7.99 20.52
CA ILE A 132 4.15 -7.12 21.67
C ILE A 132 3.61 -7.72 22.97
N LEU A 133 2.41 -8.30 22.92
CA LEU A 133 1.78 -8.88 24.10
C LEU A 133 2.59 -10.01 24.75
N ASN A 134 3.52 -10.59 24.01
CA ASN A 134 4.34 -11.72 24.42
C ASN A 134 5.81 -11.33 24.69
N ILE A 135 6.20 -10.05 24.60
CA ILE A 135 7.58 -9.60 24.87
C ILE A 135 7.89 -9.67 26.37
N CYS A 136 6.97 -9.16 27.19
CA CYS A 136 7.25 -8.89 28.59
C CYS A 136 6.66 -9.98 29.47
N GLY A 137 7.52 -10.75 30.14
CA GLY A 137 7.08 -11.74 31.14
C GLY A 137 6.30 -11.14 32.32
N LYS A 138 6.35 -9.80 32.49
CA LYS A 138 5.58 -9.05 33.50
C LYS A 138 4.39 -8.34 32.86
N LYS A 139 3.19 -8.60 33.41
CA LYS A 139 1.89 -8.06 32.97
C LYS A 139 1.86 -6.52 32.83
N TYR A 140 2.55 -5.79 33.71
CA TYR A 140 2.59 -4.32 33.67
C TYR A 140 3.20 -3.77 32.37
N TRP A 141 4.36 -4.29 31.95
CA TRP A 141 5.04 -3.81 30.74
C TRP A 141 4.23 -4.12 29.48
N THR A 142 3.53 -5.26 29.45
CA THR A 142 2.58 -5.59 28.37
C THR A 142 1.46 -4.54 28.25
N ILE A 143 0.90 -4.09 29.38
CA ILE A 143 -0.14 -3.05 29.40
C ILE A 143 0.41 -1.70 28.90
N VAL A 144 1.60 -1.31 29.38
CA VAL A 144 2.24 -0.05 28.96
C VAL A 144 2.54 -0.07 27.46
N SER A 145 3.11 -1.14 26.93
CA SER A 145 3.40 -1.26 25.49
C SER A 145 2.12 -1.26 24.66
N PHE A 146 1.06 -1.95 25.10
CA PHE A 146 -0.23 -1.91 24.40
C PHE A 146 -0.82 -0.49 24.39
N ALA A 147 -0.82 0.21 25.54
CA ALA A 147 -1.31 1.57 25.64
C ALA A 147 -0.52 2.53 24.74
N PHE A 148 0.81 2.39 24.70
CA PHE A 148 1.67 3.18 23.82
C PHE A 148 1.31 3.00 22.34
N ILE A 149 1.11 1.75 21.90
CA ILE A 149 0.70 1.45 20.52
C ILE A 149 -0.70 1.96 20.23
N PHE A 150 -1.64 1.77 21.15
CA PHE A 150 -3.02 2.21 21.00
C PHE A 150 -3.12 3.73 20.85
N ILE A 151 -2.40 4.50 21.68
CA ILE A 151 -2.32 5.95 21.56
C ILE A 151 -1.69 6.35 20.22
N SER A 152 -0.62 5.66 19.79
CA SER A 152 0.01 5.90 18.48
C SER A 152 -0.99 5.73 17.32
N ILE A 153 -1.85 4.72 17.40
CA ILE A 153 -2.91 4.48 16.40
C ILE A 153 -3.96 5.60 16.44
N ILE A 154 -4.37 6.07 17.62
CA ILE A 154 -5.30 7.21 17.74
C ILE A 154 -4.69 8.47 17.12
N LEU A 155 -3.41 8.76 17.39
CA LEU A 155 -2.69 9.92 16.84
C LEU A 155 -2.46 9.80 15.32
N SER A 156 -2.46 8.58 14.77
CA SER A 156 -2.47 8.38 13.30
C SER A 156 -3.83 8.69 12.66
N GLN A 157 -4.89 8.85 13.48
CA GLN A 157 -6.28 8.98 13.04
C GLN A 157 -6.78 7.79 12.20
N SER A 158 -6.14 6.63 12.33
CA SER A 158 -6.53 5.42 11.60
C SER A 158 -7.68 4.70 12.28
N ARG A 159 -8.90 4.93 11.78
CA ARG A 159 -10.11 4.25 12.25
C ARG A 159 -9.98 2.73 12.15
N ALA A 160 -9.47 2.24 11.02
CA ALA A 160 -9.22 0.82 10.79
C ALA A 160 -8.29 0.21 11.87
N GLY A 161 -7.24 0.93 12.27
CA GLY A 161 -6.34 0.49 13.33
C GLY A 161 -7.05 0.38 14.69
N VAL A 162 -7.93 1.33 15.02
CA VAL A 162 -8.73 1.27 16.25
C VAL A 162 -9.65 0.05 16.25
N PHE A 163 -10.38 -0.19 15.14
CA PHE A 163 -11.22 -1.37 14.97
C PHE A 163 -10.45 -2.67 15.20
N CYS A 164 -9.24 -2.75 14.69
CA CYS A 164 -8.32 -3.86 14.88
C CYS A 164 -7.89 -4.05 16.35
N CYS A 165 -7.55 -2.98 17.07
CA CYS A 165 -7.26 -3.07 18.50
C CYS A 165 -8.47 -3.58 19.30
N ILE A 166 -9.67 -3.08 18.97
CA ILE A 166 -10.92 -3.54 19.57
C ILE A 166 -11.19 -5.01 19.26
N SER A 167 -11.05 -5.45 18.01
CA SER A 167 -11.27 -6.84 17.63
C SER A 167 -10.29 -7.77 18.35
N MET A 168 -9.05 -7.33 18.55
CA MET A 168 -8.07 -8.05 19.33
C MET A 168 -8.48 -8.17 20.80
N LEU A 169 -8.97 -7.08 21.39
CA LEU A 169 -9.51 -7.10 22.75
C LEU A 169 -10.71 -8.04 22.84
N LEU A 170 -11.66 -8.05 21.89
CA LEU A 170 -12.75 -9.04 21.87
C LEU A 170 -12.19 -10.46 21.91
N VAL A 171 -11.31 -10.81 20.98
CA VAL A 171 -10.76 -12.17 20.88
C VAL A 171 -10.02 -12.57 22.16
N CYS A 172 -9.29 -11.66 22.80
CA CYS A 172 -8.56 -11.92 24.05
C CYS A 172 -9.46 -11.92 25.30
N GLN A 173 -10.49 -11.05 25.36
CA GLN A 173 -11.35 -10.84 26.52
C GLN A 173 -12.55 -11.79 26.58
N CYS A 174 -13.04 -12.27 25.43
CA CYS A 174 -14.07 -13.30 25.35
C CYS A 174 -13.67 -14.60 26.07
N VAL A 175 -12.41 -14.75 26.51
CA VAL A 175 -11.93 -15.98 27.12
C VAL A 175 -11.35 -15.84 28.54
N ASP A 176 -10.83 -14.69 29.00
CA ASP A 176 -10.03 -14.71 30.25
C ASP A 176 -10.11 -13.52 31.23
N ILE A 177 -11.07 -12.60 31.11
CA ILE A 177 -11.22 -11.58 32.16
C ILE A 177 -12.01 -12.14 33.35
N LYS A 178 -11.37 -12.25 34.53
CA LYS A 178 -12.00 -12.48 35.84
C LYS A 178 -12.70 -11.22 36.40
N ILE A 179 -13.55 -10.57 35.61
CA ILE A 179 -14.55 -9.62 36.11
C ILE A 179 -15.84 -10.44 36.31
N ALA A 180 -16.54 -10.20 37.41
CA ALA A 180 -17.79 -10.87 37.83
C ALA A 180 -19.00 -10.55 36.93
N LEU A 181 -18.78 -10.42 35.63
CA LEU A 181 -19.78 -10.28 34.59
C LEU A 181 -19.74 -11.53 33.73
N CYS A 182 -20.91 -12.07 33.39
CA CYS A 182 -21.01 -13.20 32.46
C CYS A 182 -20.36 -12.83 31.11
N PRO A 183 -19.79 -13.80 30.37
CA PRO A 183 -19.12 -13.56 29.08
C PRO A 183 -19.94 -12.72 28.10
N VAL A 184 -21.27 -12.93 28.08
CA VAL A 184 -22.23 -12.19 27.24
C VAL A 184 -22.23 -10.68 27.55
N HIS A 185 -22.18 -10.29 28.83
CA HIS A 185 -22.16 -8.87 29.22
C HIS A 185 -20.85 -8.17 28.86
N LYS A 186 -19.72 -8.90 28.85
CA LYS A 186 -18.42 -8.37 28.40
C LYS A 186 -18.41 -8.09 26.90
N VAL A 187 -18.97 -9.02 26.12
CA VAL A 187 -19.14 -8.87 24.67
C VAL A 187 -20.06 -7.71 24.36
N ILE A 188 -21.21 -7.62 25.05
CA ILE A 188 -22.15 -6.50 24.88
C ILE A 188 -21.46 -5.18 25.20
N LEU A 189 -20.82 -5.04 26.37
CA LEU A 189 -20.19 -3.79 26.78
C LEU A 189 -19.07 -3.35 25.81
N LEU A 190 -18.29 -4.31 25.30
CA LEU A 190 -17.26 -3.98 24.32
C LEU A 190 -17.85 -3.65 22.94
N ILE A 191 -18.90 -4.35 22.49
CA ILE A 191 -19.65 -3.98 21.28
C ILE A 191 -20.23 -2.57 21.43
N THR A 192 -20.86 -2.26 22.57
CA THR A 192 -21.43 -0.93 22.85
C THR A 192 -20.34 0.14 22.85
N PHE A 193 -19.22 -0.08 23.55
CA PHE A 193 -18.08 0.84 23.53
C PHE A 193 -17.52 1.02 22.11
N SER A 194 -17.40 -0.07 21.36
CA SER A 194 -16.94 -0.04 19.98
C SER A 194 -17.88 0.78 19.12
N VAL A 195 -19.18 0.49 19.14
CA VAL A 195 -20.20 1.22 18.37
C VAL A 195 -20.18 2.70 18.73
N VAL A 196 -20.13 3.06 20.01
CA VAL A 196 -20.06 4.46 20.47
C VAL A 196 -18.77 5.13 20.01
N PHE A 197 -17.62 4.46 20.10
CA PHE A 197 -16.33 5.00 19.70
C PHE A 197 -16.21 5.16 18.18
N ILE A 198 -16.72 4.18 17.42
CA ILE A 198 -16.82 4.21 15.95
C ILE A 198 -17.76 5.32 15.52
N TRP A 199 -18.89 5.47 16.20
CA TRP A 199 -19.86 6.54 15.95
C TRP A 199 -19.25 7.93 16.26
N GLY A 200 -18.48 8.06 17.34
CA GLY A 200 -17.70 9.28 17.60
C GLY A 200 -16.68 9.57 16.50
N LEU A 201 -15.92 8.55 16.08
CA LEU A 201 -14.94 8.67 15.00
C LEU A 201 -15.58 8.87 13.61
N SER A 202 -16.82 8.43 13.40
CA SER A 202 -17.55 8.64 12.15
C SER A 202 -18.04 10.09 12.04
N HIS A 203 -18.49 10.69 13.13
CA HIS A 203 -18.87 12.11 13.18
C HIS A 203 -17.67 13.05 13.06
N LEU A 204 -16.52 12.71 13.65
CA LEU A 204 -15.30 13.52 13.52
C LEU A 204 -14.75 13.59 12.08
N LYS A 205 -15.10 12.63 11.21
CA LYS A 205 -14.57 12.55 9.84
C LYS A 205 -15.61 11.96 8.88
N GLN A 206 -16.81 12.55 8.91
CA GLN A 206 -18.02 12.09 8.21
C GLN A 206 -17.81 11.96 6.69
N GLY A 207 -17.15 12.93 6.06
CA GLY A 207 -16.87 12.91 4.62
C GLY A 207 -16.02 11.71 4.17
N SER A 208 -15.08 11.25 5.00
CA SER A 208 -14.26 10.08 4.63
C SER A 208 -15.02 8.75 4.75
N SER A 209 -16.07 8.66 5.58
CA SER A 209 -16.92 7.46 5.62
C SER A 209 -17.86 7.41 4.42
N GLN A 210 -18.51 8.53 4.09
CA GLN A 210 -19.38 8.63 2.94
C GLN A 210 -18.62 8.42 1.62
N GLY A 211 -17.40 8.94 1.50
CA GLY A 211 -16.54 8.68 0.35
C GLY A 211 -16.21 7.19 0.17
N ARG A 212 -16.03 6.44 1.27
CA ARG A 212 -15.82 4.98 1.20
C ARG A 212 -17.07 4.24 0.72
N VAL A 213 -18.25 4.62 1.21
CA VAL A 213 -19.52 4.04 0.74
C VAL A 213 -19.67 4.25 -0.76
N PHE A 214 -19.39 5.46 -1.25
CA PHE A 214 -19.41 5.77 -2.68
C PHE A 214 -18.45 4.89 -3.51
N ILE A 215 -17.22 4.67 -3.03
CA ILE A 215 -16.26 3.75 -3.68
C ILE A 215 -16.83 2.33 -3.73
N ILE A 216 -17.44 1.87 -2.63
CA ILE A 216 -18.03 0.53 -2.55
C ILE A 216 -19.17 0.39 -3.57
N GLU A 217 -20.06 1.38 -3.66
CA GLU A 217 -21.17 1.40 -4.62
C GLU A 217 -20.65 1.29 -6.07
N ARG A 218 -19.63 2.09 -6.43
CA ARG A 218 -19.01 2.02 -7.76
C ARG A 218 -18.31 0.68 -8.02
N CYS A 219 -17.66 0.09 -7.02
CA CYS A 219 -17.13 -1.27 -7.14
C CYS A 219 -18.24 -2.30 -7.37
N VAL A 220 -19.39 -2.16 -6.69
CA VAL A 220 -20.53 -3.07 -6.84
C VAL A 220 -21.11 -2.97 -8.25
N ASP A 221 -21.18 -1.78 -8.84
CA ASP A 221 -21.62 -1.60 -10.22
C ASP A 221 -20.70 -2.36 -11.20
N ILE A 222 -19.37 -2.24 -11.01
CA ILE A 222 -18.38 -3.00 -11.79
C ILE A 222 -18.57 -4.51 -11.62
N ILE A 223 -18.75 -4.99 -10.38
CA ILE A 223 -18.88 -6.42 -10.09
C ILE A 223 -20.17 -7.01 -10.67
N LYS A 224 -21.26 -6.24 -10.71
CA LYS A 224 -22.53 -6.65 -11.33
C LYS A 224 -22.38 -6.87 -12.83
N GLU A 225 -21.65 -5.99 -13.51
CA GLU A 225 -21.40 -6.09 -14.96
C GLU A 225 -20.32 -7.13 -15.29
N HIS A 226 -19.33 -7.30 -14.41
CA HIS A 226 -18.18 -8.18 -14.61
C HIS A 226 -18.01 -9.18 -13.44
N PRO A 227 -18.92 -10.15 -13.25
CA PRO A 227 -18.89 -11.06 -12.11
C PRO A 227 -17.68 -12.01 -12.09
N LEU A 228 -17.06 -12.25 -13.25
CA LEU A 228 -15.83 -13.02 -13.38
C LEU A 228 -14.55 -12.19 -13.18
N GLY A 229 -14.69 -10.89 -12.95
CA GLY A 229 -13.59 -9.94 -12.79
C GLY A 229 -13.08 -9.38 -14.12
N LEU A 230 -12.27 -8.34 -14.01
CA LEU A 230 -11.68 -7.60 -15.14
C LEU A 230 -10.23 -8.00 -15.46
N GLY A 231 -9.66 -8.92 -14.69
CA GLY A 231 -8.26 -9.34 -14.77
C GLY A 231 -7.31 -8.48 -13.92
N ILE A 232 -6.01 -8.70 -14.14
CA ILE A 232 -4.95 -7.95 -13.46
C ILE A 232 -5.09 -6.45 -13.76
N ARG A 233 -4.97 -5.60 -12.73
CA ARG A 233 -5.19 -4.14 -12.82
C ARG A 233 -6.61 -3.73 -13.24
N GLY A 234 -7.60 -4.61 -13.12
CA GLY A 234 -9.00 -4.31 -13.45
C GLY A 234 -9.55 -3.06 -12.78
N PHE A 235 -9.33 -2.90 -11.46
CA PHE A 235 -9.74 -1.71 -10.72
C PHE A 235 -9.06 -0.44 -11.27
N SER A 236 -7.73 -0.43 -11.38
CA SER A 236 -6.96 0.74 -11.80
C SER A 236 -7.24 1.19 -13.25
N THR A 237 -7.77 0.30 -14.09
CA THR A 237 -8.10 0.58 -15.50
C THR A 237 -9.57 0.96 -15.72
N HIS A 238 -10.48 0.63 -14.79
CA HIS A 238 -11.92 0.81 -15.03
C HIS A 238 -12.61 1.69 -13.99
N TYR A 239 -12.16 1.72 -12.73
CA TYR A 239 -12.89 2.40 -11.65
C TYR A 239 -13.21 3.87 -11.96
N MET A 240 -12.23 4.62 -12.45
CA MET A 240 -12.43 6.04 -12.73
C MET A 240 -13.42 6.28 -13.88
N LYS A 241 -13.59 5.33 -14.81
CA LYS A 241 -14.62 5.39 -15.86
C LYS A 241 -16.02 5.21 -15.28
N TYR A 242 -16.22 4.31 -14.32
CA TYR A 242 -17.52 4.17 -13.65
C TYR A 242 -17.84 5.39 -12.77
N GLN A 243 -16.83 5.95 -12.11
CA GLN A 243 -16.97 7.21 -11.37
C GLN A 243 -17.36 8.37 -12.31
N GLU A 244 -16.72 8.46 -13.48
CA GLU A 244 -17.00 9.42 -14.54
C GLU A 244 -18.45 9.34 -15.04
N ILE A 245 -18.91 8.14 -15.42
CA ILE A 245 -20.28 7.92 -15.91
C ILE A 245 -21.30 8.33 -14.84
N TYR A 246 -21.09 7.93 -13.58
CA TYR A 246 -22.00 8.30 -12.50
C TYR A 246 -22.15 9.81 -12.34
N PHE A 247 -21.05 10.58 -12.33
CA PHE A 247 -21.12 12.03 -12.17
C PHE A 247 -21.61 12.76 -13.42
N ARG A 248 -21.49 12.14 -14.59
CA ARG A 248 -22.12 12.64 -15.82
C ARG A 248 -23.65 12.58 -15.71
N GLU A 249 -24.18 11.49 -15.15
CA GLU A 249 -25.62 11.27 -14.94
C GLU A 249 -26.16 11.99 -13.69
N HIS A 250 -25.33 12.17 -12.66
CA HIS A 250 -25.70 12.74 -11.36
C HIS A 250 -24.78 13.91 -10.96
N PRO A 251 -24.77 15.03 -11.72
CA PRO A 251 -23.84 16.14 -11.52
C PRO A 251 -23.99 16.85 -10.18
N ASP A 252 -25.19 16.80 -9.58
CA ASP A 252 -25.51 17.44 -8.30
C ASP A 252 -25.40 16.48 -7.10
N SER A 253 -24.83 15.29 -7.30
CA SER A 253 -24.68 14.29 -6.23
C SER A 253 -23.85 14.85 -5.05
N PRO A 254 -24.26 14.61 -3.80
CA PRO A 254 -23.45 14.96 -2.62
C PRO A 254 -22.04 14.33 -2.64
N ALA A 255 -21.85 13.24 -3.39
CA ALA A 255 -20.56 12.57 -3.56
C ALA A 255 -19.52 13.41 -4.31
N VAL A 256 -19.91 14.50 -5.00
CA VAL A 256 -19.00 15.38 -5.75
C VAL A 256 -17.85 15.91 -4.90
N MET A 257 -18.12 16.24 -3.63
CA MET A 257 -17.09 16.76 -2.71
C MET A 257 -16.24 15.66 -2.08
N LEU A 258 -16.62 14.40 -2.26
CA LEU A 258 -15.99 13.23 -1.63
C LEU A 258 -15.10 12.47 -2.62
N ALA A 259 -15.49 12.44 -3.89
CA ALA A 259 -14.75 11.80 -4.95
C ALA A 259 -13.36 12.41 -5.16
N ASP A 260 -12.42 11.56 -5.55
CA ASP A 260 -11.05 11.91 -5.91
C ASP A 260 -10.48 10.85 -6.85
N ASP A 261 -9.22 11.04 -7.25
CA ASP A 261 -8.47 10.09 -8.05
C ASP A 261 -7.96 8.93 -7.18
N ILE A 262 -8.61 7.77 -7.29
CA ILE A 262 -8.40 6.63 -6.38
C ILE A 262 -7.71 5.49 -7.14
N LYS A 263 -6.58 5.03 -6.60
CA LYS A 263 -5.75 4.00 -7.24
C LYS A 263 -6.08 2.57 -6.80
N VAL A 264 -6.57 2.39 -5.58
CA VAL A 264 -6.92 1.10 -4.98
C VAL A 264 -8.16 1.29 -4.10
N PRO A 265 -9.14 0.35 -4.11
CA PRO A 265 -10.26 0.45 -3.19
C PRO A 265 -9.73 0.30 -1.78
N LEU A 266 -10.26 1.09 -0.84
CA LEU A 266 -9.89 1.06 0.58
C LEU A 266 -10.42 -0.21 1.29
N ASN A 267 -10.35 -1.36 0.62
CA ASN A 267 -10.84 -2.68 0.98
C ASN A 267 -10.23 -3.73 0.02
N GLU A 268 -9.42 -4.66 0.54
CA GLU A 268 -8.75 -5.69 -0.26
C GLU A 268 -9.72 -6.68 -0.90
N TYR A 269 -10.82 -7.02 -0.22
CA TYR A 269 -11.82 -7.96 -0.74
C TYR A 269 -12.50 -7.40 -1.99
N LEU A 270 -12.82 -6.10 -1.99
CA LEU A 270 -13.34 -5.42 -3.17
C LEU A 270 -12.29 -5.34 -4.27
N CYS A 271 -11.03 -5.06 -3.94
CA CYS A 271 -9.94 -5.07 -4.92
C CYS A 271 -9.86 -6.42 -5.65
N ILE A 272 -9.84 -7.50 -4.87
CA ILE A 272 -9.76 -8.87 -5.39
C ILE A 272 -11.01 -9.22 -6.19
N THR A 273 -12.20 -8.82 -5.75
CA THR A 273 -13.45 -9.11 -6.46
C THR A 273 -13.57 -8.33 -7.76
N VAL A 274 -13.15 -7.06 -7.81
CA VAL A 274 -13.14 -6.28 -9.06
C VAL A 274 -12.13 -6.86 -10.06
N ASN A 275 -10.93 -7.24 -9.59
CA ASN A 275 -9.89 -7.76 -10.47
C ASN A 275 -10.16 -9.22 -10.90
N TYR A 276 -10.62 -10.09 -10.01
CA TYR A 276 -10.67 -11.54 -10.24
C TYR A 276 -12.06 -12.16 -10.04
N GLY A 277 -13.08 -11.35 -9.78
CA GLY A 277 -14.47 -11.77 -9.69
C GLY A 277 -14.75 -12.77 -8.57
N LEU A 278 -15.84 -13.51 -8.76
CA LEU A 278 -16.25 -14.61 -7.92
C LEU A 278 -15.15 -15.70 -7.77
N PRO A 279 -14.41 -16.10 -8.83
CA PRO A 279 -13.32 -17.06 -8.68
C PRO A 279 -12.23 -16.60 -7.71
N GLY A 280 -11.83 -15.33 -7.80
CA GLY A 280 -10.79 -14.76 -6.93
C GLY A 280 -11.20 -14.71 -5.47
N ILE A 281 -12.41 -14.26 -5.17
CA ILE A 281 -12.89 -14.20 -3.79
C ILE A 281 -13.12 -15.59 -3.19
N LEU A 282 -13.60 -16.56 -3.98
CA LEU A 282 -13.75 -17.95 -3.53
C LEU A 282 -12.39 -18.59 -3.21
N LEU A 283 -11.38 -18.34 -4.05
CA LEU A 283 -10.01 -18.81 -3.77
C LEU A 283 -9.48 -18.20 -2.48
N LEU A 284 -9.63 -16.88 -2.28
CA LEU A 284 -9.22 -16.22 -1.04
C LEU A 284 -9.93 -16.81 0.19
N MET A 285 -11.25 -16.98 0.12
CA MET A 285 -12.04 -17.54 1.22
C MET A 285 -11.63 -18.98 1.53
N SER A 286 -11.35 -19.80 0.52
CA SER A 286 -10.87 -21.17 0.74
C SER A 286 -9.50 -21.21 1.43
N LEU A 287 -8.58 -20.30 1.10
CA LEU A 287 -7.29 -20.16 1.78
C LEU A 287 -7.48 -19.73 3.25
N ILE A 288 -8.33 -18.74 3.52
CA ILE A 288 -8.64 -18.27 4.87
C ILE A 288 -9.23 -19.41 5.72
N VAL A 289 -10.24 -20.10 5.20
CA VAL A 289 -10.89 -21.22 5.88
C VAL A 289 -9.90 -22.36 6.11
N GLY A 290 -9.04 -22.66 5.12
CA GLY A 290 -7.99 -23.67 5.25
C GLY A 290 -7.01 -23.39 6.40
N VAL A 291 -6.61 -22.13 6.59
CA VAL A 291 -5.77 -21.73 7.73
C VAL A 291 -6.47 -21.97 9.06
N PHE A 292 -7.76 -21.62 9.18
CA PHE A 292 -8.51 -21.84 10.42
C PHE A 292 -8.79 -23.32 10.71
N ILE A 293 -9.14 -24.12 9.69
CA ILE A 293 -9.28 -25.58 9.81
C ILE A 293 -7.96 -26.20 10.27
N PHE A 294 -6.84 -25.78 9.69
CA PHE A 294 -5.52 -26.25 10.09
C PHE A 294 -5.22 -25.92 11.57
N CYS A 295 -5.45 -24.67 11.98
CA CYS A 295 -5.28 -24.25 13.38
C CYS A 295 -6.15 -25.07 14.34
N TYR A 296 -7.42 -25.31 13.97
CA TYR A 296 -8.34 -26.12 14.76
C TYR A 296 -7.85 -27.57 14.90
N ASN A 297 -7.51 -28.23 13.79
CA ASN A 297 -7.03 -29.60 13.77
C ASN A 297 -5.72 -29.79 14.56
N LYS A 298 -4.83 -28.78 14.53
CA LYS A 298 -3.59 -28.76 15.30
C LYS A 298 -3.73 -28.22 16.73
N ARG A 299 -4.96 -27.88 17.16
CA ARG A 299 -5.26 -27.28 18.47
C ARG A 299 -4.37 -26.07 18.79
N ILE A 300 -4.05 -25.27 17.77
CA ILE A 300 -3.28 -24.04 17.94
C ILE A 300 -4.16 -23.05 18.69
N SER A 301 -3.67 -22.57 19.83
CA SER A 301 -4.39 -21.55 20.60
C SER A 301 -4.67 -20.31 19.76
N TYR A 302 -5.91 -19.80 19.82
CA TYR A 302 -6.30 -18.54 19.19
C TYR A 302 -5.51 -17.34 19.75
N LYS A 303 -4.88 -17.47 20.93
CA LYS A 303 -3.98 -16.46 21.51
C LYS A 303 -2.58 -16.46 20.90
N ASN A 304 -2.27 -17.43 20.04
CA ASN A 304 -0.99 -17.49 19.40
C ASN A 304 -0.77 -16.22 18.57
N PRO A 305 0.36 -15.51 18.73
CA PRO A 305 0.60 -14.25 18.04
C PRO A 305 0.46 -14.35 16.52
N PHE A 306 0.87 -15.47 15.89
CA PHE A 306 0.71 -15.66 14.46
C PHE A 306 -0.76 -15.73 14.02
N VAL A 307 -1.61 -16.41 14.80
CA VAL A 307 -3.06 -16.52 14.52
C VAL A 307 -3.75 -15.17 14.72
N LEU A 308 -3.41 -14.47 15.81
CA LEU A 308 -3.93 -13.12 16.06
C LEU A 308 -3.50 -12.15 14.96
N SER A 309 -2.23 -12.17 14.54
CA SER A 309 -1.75 -11.32 13.44
C SER A 309 -2.49 -11.64 12.13
N PHE A 310 -2.78 -12.91 11.85
CA PHE A 310 -3.60 -13.28 10.70
C PHE A 310 -5.00 -12.66 10.78
N ILE A 311 -5.67 -12.77 11.94
CA ILE A 311 -6.98 -12.13 12.17
C ILE A 311 -6.89 -10.61 11.98
N GLN A 312 -5.82 -9.97 12.48
CA GLN A 312 -5.62 -8.53 12.31
C GLN A 312 -5.48 -8.13 10.84
N ILE A 313 -4.78 -8.93 10.02
CA ILE A 313 -4.70 -8.71 8.57
C ILE A 313 -6.10 -8.77 7.96
N LEU A 314 -6.89 -9.80 8.27
CA LEU A 314 -8.25 -9.96 7.72
C LEU A 314 -9.17 -8.80 8.11
N VAL A 315 -9.18 -8.40 9.38
CA VAL A 315 -10.03 -7.30 9.86
C VAL A 315 -9.60 -5.97 9.24
N PHE A 316 -8.29 -5.71 9.17
CA PHE A 316 -7.77 -4.46 8.60
C PHE A 316 -8.08 -4.35 7.08
N SER A 317 -8.04 -5.48 6.37
CA SER A 317 -8.37 -5.58 4.93
C SER A 317 -9.80 -5.18 4.56
N PHE A 318 -10.76 -5.15 5.50
CA PHE A 318 -12.11 -4.62 5.23
C PHE A 318 -12.14 -3.10 5.06
N PHE A 319 -11.15 -2.40 5.63
CA PHE A 319 -11.19 -0.94 5.78
C PHE A 319 -9.95 -0.24 5.20
N SER A 320 -9.01 -1.01 4.65
CA SER A 320 -7.73 -0.53 4.14
C SER A 320 -7.07 -1.59 3.23
N TYR A 321 -5.83 -1.32 2.82
CA TYR A 321 -5.04 -2.10 1.85
C TYR A 321 -3.71 -2.62 2.41
N PRO A 322 -3.71 -3.45 3.48
CA PRO A 322 -2.46 -3.89 4.11
C PRO A 322 -1.56 -4.72 3.19
N LEU A 323 -2.09 -5.32 2.10
CA LEU A 323 -1.32 -6.16 1.18
C LEU A 323 -0.44 -5.35 0.22
N GLN A 324 -0.53 -4.01 0.22
CA GLN A 324 0.46 -3.19 -0.49
C GLN A 324 1.82 -3.16 0.22
N TYR A 325 1.84 -3.43 1.53
CA TYR A 325 3.03 -3.26 2.36
C TYR A 325 3.83 -4.56 2.51
N PRO A 326 5.17 -4.52 2.32
CA PRO A 326 6.01 -5.71 2.42
C PRO A 326 5.98 -6.34 3.82
N PHE A 327 5.72 -5.55 4.86
CA PHE A 327 5.59 -6.07 6.23
C PHE A 327 4.44 -7.07 6.38
N THR A 328 3.29 -6.80 5.76
CA THR A 328 2.14 -7.71 5.80
C THR A 328 2.50 -9.04 5.13
N TRP A 329 3.16 -9.00 3.97
CA TRP A 329 3.63 -10.19 3.26
C TRP A 329 4.65 -10.98 4.06
N PHE A 330 5.61 -10.30 4.69
CA PHE A 330 6.58 -10.93 5.57
C PHE A 330 5.89 -11.67 6.72
N ILE A 331 4.91 -11.04 7.38
CA ILE A 331 4.14 -11.68 8.45
C ILE A 331 3.32 -12.87 7.92
N LEU A 332 2.68 -12.76 6.74
CA LEU A 332 1.98 -13.88 6.11
C LEU A 332 2.91 -15.07 5.84
N VAL A 333 4.11 -14.81 5.31
CA VAL A 333 5.14 -15.85 5.12
C VAL A 333 5.54 -16.47 6.46
N CYS A 334 5.76 -15.67 7.51
CA CYS A 334 6.06 -16.18 8.84
C CYS A 334 4.92 -17.04 9.41
N ILE A 335 3.66 -16.66 9.20
CA ILE A 335 2.49 -17.45 9.58
C ILE A 335 2.49 -18.78 8.85
N LEU A 336 2.67 -18.79 7.53
CA LEU A 336 2.71 -20.03 6.73
C LEU A 336 3.88 -20.93 7.15
N CYS A 337 5.07 -20.37 7.36
CA CYS A 337 6.23 -21.09 7.86
C CYS A 337 5.98 -21.71 9.24
N TYR A 338 5.28 -20.98 10.13
CA TYR A 338 4.91 -21.49 11.45
C TYR A 338 3.90 -22.64 11.37
N LEU A 339 2.84 -22.49 10.56
CA LEU A 339 1.80 -23.50 10.42
C LEU A 339 2.34 -24.78 9.75
N TYR A 340 3.11 -24.64 8.68
CA TYR A 340 3.60 -25.76 7.88
C TYR A 340 5.02 -26.21 8.22
N GLN A 341 5.58 -25.79 9.35
CA GLN A 341 6.97 -26.05 9.75
C GLN A 341 7.37 -27.53 9.61
N SER A 342 6.54 -28.44 10.12
CA SER A 342 6.81 -29.89 10.08
C SER A 342 6.90 -30.46 8.66
N PHE A 343 6.03 -29.98 7.76
CA PHE A 343 6.04 -30.36 6.35
C PHE A 343 7.29 -29.79 5.65
N ILE A 344 7.60 -28.52 5.86
CA ILE A 344 8.77 -27.84 5.29
C ILE A 344 10.05 -28.58 5.70
N ILE A 345 10.24 -28.86 6.99
CA ILE A 345 11.39 -29.60 7.51
C ILE A 345 11.48 -31.00 6.88
N LYS A 346 10.34 -31.71 6.77
CA LYS A 346 10.32 -33.04 6.14
C LYS A 346 10.76 -33.00 4.68
N VAL A 347 10.31 -32.00 3.91
CA VAL A 347 10.69 -31.81 2.51
C VAL A 347 12.18 -31.47 2.38
N LEU A 348 12.68 -30.55 3.21
CA LEU A 348 14.10 -30.15 3.21
C LEU A 348 15.02 -31.32 3.57
N ASN A 349 14.63 -32.16 4.53
CA ASN A 349 15.44 -33.30 4.97
C ASN A 349 15.39 -34.50 4.01
N ARG A 350 14.28 -34.69 3.27
CA ARG A 350 14.10 -35.87 2.41
C ARG A 350 14.73 -35.71 1.03
N THR A 351 14.92 -34.47 0.57
CA THR A 351 15.18 -34.21 -0.84
C THR A 351 16.12 -33.01 -1.01
N PHE A 352 17.40 -33.31 -1.26
CA PHE A 352 18.46 -32.32 -1.47
C PHE A 352 18.13 -31.28 -2.56
N VAL A 353 17.35 -31.69 -3.56
CA VAL A 353 16.89 -30.83 -4.67
C VAL A 353 16.15 -29.59 -4.17
N PHE A 354 15.26 -29.70 -3.16
CA PHE A 354 14.54 -28.53 -2.66
C PHE A 354 15.44 -27.55 -1.91
N SER A 355 16.50 -28.05 -1.27
CA SER A 355 17.51 -27.21 -0.64
C SER A 355 18.29 -26.42 -1.70
N ILE A 356 18.67 -27.06 -2.81
CA ILE A 356 19.29 -26.36 -3.95
C ILE A 356 18.33 -25.32 -4.54
N ILE A 357 17.07 -25.68 -4.79
CA ILE A 357 16.07 -24.76 -5.34
C ILE A 357 15.90 -23.54 -4.42
N GLY A 358 15.84 -23.74 -3.10
CA GLY A 358 15.74 -22.63 -2.14
C GLY A 358 16.99 -21.74 -2.12
N ILE A 359 18.19 -22.32 -2.26
CA ILE A 359 19.45 -21.56 -2.36
C ILE A 359 19.48 -20.74 -3.67
N LEU A 360 19.19 -21.38 -4.81
CA LEU A 360 19.13 -20.71 -6.11
C LEU A 360 18.05 -19.63 -6.15
N GLY A 361 16.90 -19.87 -5.52
CA GLY A 361 15.85 -18.87 -5.35
C GLY A 361 16.32 -17.67 -4.53
N GLY A 362 17.08 -17.90 -3.46
CA GLY A 362 17.70 -16.81 -2.69
C GLY A 362 18.71 -16.00 -3.50
N VAL A 363 19.59 -16.67 -4.25
CA VAL A 363 20.55 -16.00 -5.15
C VAL A 363 19.81 -15.20 -6.24
N TYR A 364 18.77 -15.78 -6.83
CA TYR A 364 17.93 -15.08 -7.80
C TYR A 364 17.30 -13.83 -7.21
N LEU A 365 16.76 -13.89 -5.98
CA LEU A 365 16.20 -12.72 -5.31
C LEU A 365 17.25 -11.61 -5.12
N VAL A 366 18.48 -11.95 -4.74
CA VAL A 366 19.58 -10.98 -4.60
C VAL A 366 19.91 -10.33 -5.95
N VAL A 367 20.04 -11.13 -7.02
CA VAL A 367 20.34 -10.61 -8.37
C VAL A 367 19.19 -9.75 -8.87
N TYR A 368 17.95 -10.25 -8.81
CA TYR A 368 16.74 -9.55 -9.24
C TYR A 368 16.59 -8.20 -8.53
N THR A 369 16.69 -8.18 -7.20
CA THR A 369 16.55 -6.93 -6.44
C THR A 369 17.68 -5.93 -6.71
N SER A 370 18.91 -6.42 -6.92
CA SER A 370 20.05 -5.56 -7.27
C SER A 370 19.87 -4.93 -8.65
N MET A 371 19.44 -5.71 -9.65
CA MET A 371 19.17 -5.21 -11.00
C MET A 371 18.04 -4.17 -10.99
N ASN A 372 16.90 -4.51 -10.37
CA ASN A 372 15.79 -3.56 -10.24
C ASN A 372 16.20 -2.28 -9.50
N TYR A 373 17.01 -2.38 -8.44
CA TYR A 373 17.49 -1.18 -7.75
C TYR A 373 18.33 -0.26 -8.65
N ILE A 374 19.20 -0.84 -9.48
CA ILE A 374 20.00 -0.07 -10.45
C ILE A 374 19.09 0.61 -11.48
N GLU A 375 18.11 -0.12 -12.02
CA GLU A 375 17.14 0.42 -12.99
C GLU A 375 16.27 1.53 -12.39
N GLU A 376 15.73 1.31 -11.19
CA GLU A 376 14.93 2.30 -10.46
C GLU A 376 15.73 3.53 -10.08
N ARG A 377 17.02 3.38 -9.76
CA ARG A 377 17.90 4.51 -9.48
C ARG A 377 18.21 5.32 -10.74
N LYS A 378 18.47 4.64 -11.87
CA LYS A 378 18.63 5.32 -13.17
C LYS A 378 17.38 6.13 -13.51
N TRP A 379 16.21 5.53 -13.30
CA TRP A 379 14.93 6.21 -13.46
C TRP A 379 14.77 7.42 -12.53
N GLY A 380 15.09 7.27 -11.24
CA GLY A 380 15.06 8.38 -10.27
C GLY A 380 15.94 9.56 -10.70
N MET A 381 17.16 9.30 -11.17
CA MET A 381 18.06 10.35 -11.67
C MET A 381 17.48 11.10 -12.88
N LEU A 382 16.90 10.38 -13.84
CA LEU A 382 16.26 10.99 -15.02
C LEU A 382 14.98 11.76 -14.66
N TYR A 383 14.22 11.25 -13.69
CA TYR A 383 13.04 11.93 -13.17
C TYR A 383 13.41 13.28 -12.55
N ASP A 384 14.45 13.31 -11.71
CA ASP A 384 14.97 14.54 -11.12
C ASP A 384 15.48 15.49 -12.20
N GLU A 385 16.33 15.03 -13.12
CA GLU A 385 16.88 15.85 -14.21
C GLU A 385 15.76 16.49 -15.05
N SER A 386 14.75 15.72 -15.42
CA SER A 386 13.58 16.19 -16.19
C SER A 386 12.65 17.12 -15.42
N SER A 387 12.85 17.28 -14.11
CA SER A 387 12.09 18.21 -13.26
C SER A 387 12.80 19.56 -13.14
N TYR A 388 14.13 19.61 -13.33
CA TYR A 388 14.93 20.84 -13.21
C TYR A 388 15.41 21.41 -14.56
N ILE A 389 15.55 20.58 -15.59
CA ILE A 389 16.19 20.97 -16.86
C ILE A 389 15.24 20.67 -18.03
N GLN A 390 14.89 21.68 -18.83
CA GLN A 390 14.39 21.49 -20.19
C GLN A 390 15.55 21.09 -21.11
N SER A 391 16.05 19.87 -20.93
CA SER A 391 17.15 19.34 -21.74
C SER A 391 16.61 18.86 -23.09
N LYS A 392 17.30 19.24 -24.18
CA LYS A 392 16.93 18.85 -25.55
C LYS A 392 17.02 17.33 -25.80
N ASN A 393 17.61 16.55 -24.89
CA ASN A 393 17.83 15.12 -25.05
C ASN A 393 16.95 14.23 -24.13
N LEU A 394 15.95 14.79 -23.43
CA LEU A 394 15.13 14.00 -22.50
C LEU A 394 14.39 12.85 -23.19
N GLU A 395 13.91 13.07 -24.41
CA GLU A 395 13.22 12.04 -25.20
C GLU A 395 14.08 10.79 -25.41
N SER A 396 15.33 10.96 -25.87
CA SER A 396 16.23 9.84 -26.14
C SER A 396 16.69 9.14 -24.86
N LEU A 397 16.86 9.88 -23.77
CA LEU A 397 17.18 9.31 -22.46
C LEU A 397 16.04 8.44 -21.94
N TYR A 398 14.79 8.88 -22.07
CA TYR A 398 13.64 8.09 -21.65
C TYR A 398 13.40 6.88 -22.56
N GLU A 399 13.57 7.03 -23.87
CA GLU A 399 13.49 5.91 -24.82
C GLU A 399 14.55 4.84 -24.50
N SER A 400 15.74 5.24 -24.04
CA SER A 400 16.82 4.28 -23.70
C SER A 400 16.51 3.34 -22.53
N ILE A 401 15.54 3.66 -21.68
CA ILE A 401 15.11 2.85 -20.53
C ILE A 401 13.65 2.38 -20.64
N TYR A 402 13.03 2.58 -21.81
CA TYR A 402 11.63 2.31 -22.04
C TYR A 402 11.32 0.80 -21.90
N GLU A 403 12.16 -0.08 -22.46
CA GLU A 403 11.92 -1.52 -22.42
C GLU A 403 11.88 -2.07 -20.98
N GLU A 404 12.73 -1.55 -20.10
CA GLU A 404 12.76 -1.91 -18.68
C GLU A 404 11.55 -1.34 -17.90
N LYS A 405 11.01 -0.20 -18.33
CA LYS A 405 9.99 0.55 -17.57
C LYS A 405 8.60 0.61 -18.21
N LYS A 406 8.37 -0.01 -19.36
CA LYS A 406 7.09 -0.01 -20.09
C LYS A 406 5.89 -0.58 -19.33
N SER A 407 6.11 -1.24 -18.18
CA SER A 407 5.04 -1.76 -17.33
C SER A 407 4.65 -0.83 -16.17
N ASP A 408 5.43 0.25 -15.94
CA ASP A 408 5.22 1.23 -14.89
C ASP A 408 4.36 2.40 -15.39
N PRO A 409 3.13 2.58 -14.88
CA PRO A 409 2.25 3.66 -15.30
C PRO A 409 2.74 5.07 -14.95
N PHE A 410 3.61 5.24 -13.96
CA PHE A 410 4.22 6.53 -13.61
C PHE A 410 5.34 6.88 -14.59
N PHE A 411 6.15 5.89 -14.99
CA PHE A 411 7.13 6.05 -16.06
C PHE A 411 6.45 6.49 -17.35
N LEU A 412 5.46 5.73 -17.80
CA LEU A 412 4.75 6.00 -19.05
C LEU A 412 4.07 7.37 -19.05
N TYR A 413 3.54 7.81 -17.89
CA TYR A 413 2.96 9.15 -17.75
C TYR A 413 4.00 10.23 -18.04
N LYS A 414 5.12 10.19 -17.32
CA LYS A 414 6.17 11.19 -17.46
C LYS A 414 6.79 11.14 -18.85
N TYR A 415 6.99 9.95 -19.41
CA TYR A 415 7.50 9.83 -20.77
C TYR A 415 6.55 10.44 -21.82
N ALA A 416 5.24 10.15 -21.73
CA ALA A 416 4.25 10.76 -22.61
C ALA A 416 4.19 12.29 -22.46
N THR A 417 4.38 12.85 -21.26
CA THR A 417 4.47 14.31 -21.08
C THR A 417 5.68 14.92 -21.81
N ILE A 418 6.85 14.27 -21.75
CA ILE A 418 8.06 14.74 -22.45
C ILE A 418 7.86 14.69 -23.96
N LEU A 419 7.31 13.58 -24.48
CA LEU A 419 7.01 13.41 -25.90
C LEU A 419 6.04 14.47 -26.41
N LEU A 420 5.05 14.82 -25.58
CA LEU A 420 4.09 15.86 -25.91
C LEU A 420 4.74 17.25 -25.93
N ASP A 421 5.65 17.55 -24.98
CA ASP A 421 6.37 18.83 -24.93
C ASP A 421 7.28 19.04 -26.15
N VAL A 422 7.86 17.97 -26.71
CA VAL A 422 8.67 18.02 -27.94
C VAL A 422 7.86 17.82 -29.22
N ASN A 423 6.54 17.69 -29.13
CA ASN A 423 5.62 17.45 -30.24
C ASN A 423 5.84 16.13 -31.01
N ASN A 424 6.44 15.11 -30.38
CA ASN A 424 6.51 13.76 -30.98
C ASN A 424 5.18 13.02 -30.74
N TYR A 425 4.18 13.37 -31.54
CA TYR A 425 2.82 12.89 -31.35
C TYR A 425 2.64 11.39 -31.61
N ASN A 426 3.33 10.82 -32.59
CA ASN A 426 3.19 9.41 -32.94
C ASN A 426 3.64 8.52 -31.77
N ARG A 427 4.84 8.78 -31.23
CA ARG A 427 5.35 8.05 -30.07
C ARG A 427 4.52 8.35 -28.82
N CYS A 428 4.08 9.59 -28.63
CA CYS A 428 3.22 9.95 -27.50
C CYS A 428 1.93 9.11 -27.48
N GLU A 429 1.26 8.94 -28.62
CA GLU A 429 0.05 8.14 -28.73
C GLU A 429 0.28 6.66 -28.37
N GLU A 430 1.38 6.07 -28.83
CA GLU A 430 1.78 4.70 -28.45
C GLU A 430 1.92 4.55 -26.93
N ILE A 431 2.69 5.44 -26.31
CA ILE A 431 2.94 5.42 -24.85
C ILE A 431 1.64 5.66 -24.06
N LEU A 432 0.76 6.54 -24.53
CA LEU A 432 -0.54 6.78 -23.89
C LEU A 432 -1.44 5.53 -23.95
N ASN A 433 -1.46 4.83 -25.08
CA ASN A 433 -2.21 3.60 -25.23
C ASN A 433 -1.67 2.49 -24.32
N GLU A 434 -0.35 2.39 -24.17
CA GLU A 434 0.27 1.43 -23.25
C GLU A 434 -0.02 1.76 -21.78
N ARG A 435 0.04 3.03 -21.41
CA ARG A 435 -0.34 3.47 -20.07
C ARG A 435 -1.78 3.13 -19.77
N GLN A 436 -2.69 3.32 -20.73
CA GLN A 436 -4.10 3.01 -20.58
C GLN A 436 -4.37 1.52 -20.30
N ARG A 437 -3.53 0.61 -20.80
CA ARG A 437 -3.60 -0.83 -20.44
C ARG A 437 -3.22 -1.09 -18.98
N CYS A 438 -2.48 -0.17 -18.36
CA CYS A 438 -2.00 -0.27 -16.99
C CYS A 438 -2.91 0.47 -15.99
N VAL A 439 -3.35 1.67 -16.36
CA VAL A 439 -4.17 2.57 -15.54
C VAL A 439 -4.96 3.52 -16.44
N TYR A 440 -6.21 3.80 -16.09
CA TYR A 440 -7.00 4.87 -16.70
C TYR A 440 -7.53 5.76 -15.58
N ASP A 441 -6.70 6.75 -15.22
CA ASP A 441 -6.95 7.68 -14.13
C ASP A 441 -7.24 9.10 -14.63
N TYR A 442 -7.53 10.02 -13.71
CA TYR A 442 -7.74 11.44 -14.03
C TYR A 442 -6.58 12.01 -14.88
N SER A 443 -5.35 11.64 -14.52
CA SER A 443 -4.14 12.12 -15.20
C SER A 443 -4.03 11.60 -16.63
N GLN A 444 -4.46 10.36 -16.90
CA GLN A 444 -4.58 9.81 -18.26
C GLN A 444 -5.52 10.65 -19.12
N ALA A 445 -6.71 10.95 -18.60
CA ALA A 445 -7.71 11.71 -19.33
C ALA A 445 -7.23 13.14 -19.63
N ILE A 446 -6.56 13.80 -18.67
CA ILE A 446 -5.92 15.10 -18.91
C ILE A 446 -4.88 15.03 -20.01
N LEU A 447 -4.01 14.02 -20.00
CA LEU A 447 -2.91 13.93 -20.96
C LEU A 447 -3.42 13.64 -22.38
N TRP A 448 -4.43 12.76 -22.54
CA TRP A 448 -5.15 12.62 -23.81
C TRP A 448 -5.78 13.93 -24.28
N ALA A 449 -6.38 14.70 -23.37
CA ALA A 449 -6.99 15.99 -23.72
C ALA A 449 -5.94 17.02 -24.19
N GLN A 450 -4.76 17.04 -23.57
CA GLN A 450 -3.65 17.88 -23.99
C GLN A 450 -3.10 17.47 -25.35
N TYR A 451 -2.92 16.16 -25.57
CA TYR A 451 -2.52 15.57 -26.86
C TYR A 451 -3.44 16.04 -28.01
N PHE A 452 -4.75 15.81 -27.90
CA PHE A 452 -5.69 16.24 -28.94
C PHE A 452 -5.77 17.77 -29.08
N SER A 453 -5.60 18.51 -27.99
CA SER A 453 -5.62 19.98 -28.04
C SER A 453 -4.41 20.56 -28.78
N GLN A 454 -3.23 19.94 -28.69
CA GLN A 454 -2.04 20.38 -29.44
C GLN A 454 -2.17 20.05 -30.93
N GLN A 455 -2.86 18.96 -31.25
CA GLN A 455 -3.21 18.56 -32.61
C GLN A 455 -4.39 19.36 -33.21
N ASN A 456 -4.84 20.43 -32.54
CA ASN A 456 -6.02 21.22 -32.93
C ASN A 456 -7.34 20.43 -33.03
N ASN A 457 -7.41 19.20 -32.52
CA ASN A 457 -8.64 18.42 -32.43
C ASN A 457 -9.42 18.79 -31.16
N TYR A 458 -9.94 20.02 -31.15
CA TYR A 458 -10.55 20.63 -29.99
C TYR A 458 -11.83 19.92 -29.49
N LEU A 459 -12.59 19.31 -30.39
CA LEU A 459 -13.81 18.57 -30.03
C LEU A 459 -13.49 17.31 -29.22
N VAL A 460 -12.51 16.52 -29.69
CA VAL A 460 -12.07 15.32 -28.96
C VAL A 460 -11.38 15.71 -27.64
N ALA A 461 -10.55 16.75 -27.65
CA ALA A 461 -9.94 17.29 -26.43
C ALA A 461 -10.98 17.70 -25.39
N ALA A 462 -12.07 18.36 -25.81
CA ALA A 462 -13.16 18.74 -24.92
C ALA A 462 -13.84 17.52 -24.28
N ASN A 463 -14.05 16.43 -25.02
CA ASN A 463 -14.60 15.20 -24.47
C ASN A 463 -13.71 14.63 -23.35
N PHE A 464 -12.39 14.57 -23.55
CA PHE A 464 -11.47 14.08 -22.52
C PHE A 464 -11.39 15.01 -21.30
N TYR A 465 -11.40 16.34 -21.48
CA TYR A 465 -11.49 17.25 -20.34
C TYR A 465 -12.82 17.15 -19.59
N SER A 466 -13.93 16.90 -20.30
CA SER A 466 -15.22 16.63 -19.68
C SER A 466 -15.19 15.33 -18.87
N ASN A 467 -14.61 14.26 -19.43
CA ASN A 467 -14.43 13.00 -18.71
C ASN A 467 -13.56 13.21 -17.47
N ALA A 468 -12.43 13.91 -17.57
CA ALA A 468 -11.59 14.24 -16.42
C ALA A 468 -12.34 15.07 -15.36
N SER A 469 -13.19 16.01 -15.80
CA SER A 469 -14.06 16.77 -14.90
C SER A 469 -15.05 15.89 -14.16
N ASN A 470 -15.59 14.85 -14.80
CA ASN A 470 -16.55 13.94 -14.15
C ASN A 470 -15.84 12.87 -13.31
N MET A 471 -14.62 12.45 -13.69
CA MET A 471 -13.77 11.57 -12.90
C MET A 471 -13.46 12.20 -11.54
N CYS A 472 -13.04 13.48 -11.52
CA CYS A 472 -12.69 14.19 -10.30
C CYS A 472 -13.44 15.51 -10.22
N PRO A 473 -14.73 15.50 -9.86
CA PRO A 473 -15.62 16.65 -9.99
C PRO A 473 -15.26 17.80 -9.05
N SER A 474 -14.40 17.62 -8.05
CA SER A 474 -13.89 18.74 -7.25
C SER A 474 -12.76 19.53 -7.92
N LYS A 475 -12.13 19.03 -8.99
CA LYS A 475 -10.97 19.68 -9.65
C LYS A 475 -11.44 20.81 -10.57
N PHE A 476 -10.68 21.91 -10.59
CA PHE A 476 -10.98 23.10 -11.40
C PHE A 476 -10.31 23.09 -12.77
N TYR A 477 -9.13 22.46 -12.85
CA TYR A 477 -8.31 22.43 -14.07
C TYR A 477 -9.04 21.95 -15.34
N PRO A 478 -9.82 20.86 -15.33
CA PRO A 478 -10.50 20.39 -16.55
C PRO A 478 -11.53 21.40 -17.05
N LEU A 479 -12.30 22.02 -16.15
CA LEU A 479 -13.29 23.04 -16.50
C LEU A 479 -12.62 24.30 -17.07
N TYR A 480 -11.49 24.71 -16.49
CA TYR A 480 -10.69 25.81 -17.04
C TYR A 480 -10.22 25.50 -18.46
N LYS A 481 -9.74 24.28 -18.73
CA LYS A 481 -9.31 23.89 -20.08
C LYS A 481 -10.46 23.81 -21.08
N LEU A 482 -11.63 23.34 -20.65
CA LEU A 482 -12.86 23.42 -21.46
C LEU A 482 -13.19 24.87 -21.83
N TYR A 483 -13.12 25.80 -20.86
CA TYR A 483 -13.35 27.22 -21.13
C TYR A 483 -12.37 27.76 -22.19
N MET A 484 -11.08 27.43 -22.06
CA MET A 484 -10.05 27.83 -23.02
C MET A 484 -10.28 27.26 -24.43
N ILE A 485 -10.76 26.01 -24.54
CA ILE A 485 -11.14 25.41 -25.82
C ILE A 485 -12.30 26.17 -26.44
N HIS A 486 -13.39 26.40 -25.70
CA HIS A 486 -14.55 27.12 -26.22
C HIS A 486 -14.23 28.59 -26.56
N LYS A 487 -13.26 29.20 -25.88
CA LYS A 487 -12.69 30.50 -26.24
C LYS A 487 -12.01 30.46 -27.61
N ARG A 488 -11.17 29.47 -27.88
CA ARG A 488 -10.54 29.28 -29.20
C ARG A 488 -11.57 29.03 -30.30
N LEU A 489 -12.60 28.24 -30.01
CA LEU A 489 -13.70 27.94 -30.93
C LEU A 489 -14.72 29.09 -31.07
N ARG A 490 -14.55 30.20 -30.36
CA ARG A 490 -15.49 31.34 -30.30
C ARG A 490 -16.93 30.95 -29.94
N ASN A 491 -17.12 29.85 -29.20
CA ASN A 491 -18.42 29.45 -28.69
C ASN A 491 -18.74 30.25 -27.41
N ILE A 492 -19.33 31.43 -27.58
CA ILE A 492 -19.60 32.39 -26.50
C ILE A 492 -20.60 31.83 -25.47
N ASN A 493 -21.58 31.04 -25.91
CA ASN A 493 -22.60 30.48 -25.02
C ASN A 493 -21.98 29.51 -24.02
N GLU A 494 -21.17 28.56 -24.49
CA GLU A 494 -20.48 27.62 -23.61
C GLU A 494 -19.43 28.29 -22.74
N GLN A 495 -18.72 29.30 -23.24
CA GLN A 495 -17.80 30.10 -22.42
C GLN A 495 -18.52 30.75 -21.23
N ARG A 496 -19.70 31.36 -21.45
CA ARG A 496 -20.51 31.97 -20.39
C ARG A 496 -20.98 30.93 -19.38
N ASN A 497 -21.42 29.76 -19.85
CA ASN A 497 -21.86 28.67 -18.99
C ASN A 497 -20.69 28.16 -18.11
N LEU A 498 -19.55 27.83 -18.72
CA LEU A 498 -18.36 27.37 -18.02
C LEU A 498 -17.81 28.41 -17.05
N ARG A 499 -17.80 29.69 -17.41
CA ARG A 499 -17.43 30.78 -16.49
C ARG A 499 -18.30 30.77 -15.24
N LYS A 500 -19.63 30.71 -15.39
CA LYS A 500 -20.56 30.63 -14.25
C LYS A 500 -20.28 29.37 -13.41
N ARG A 501 -20.12 28.22 -14.06
CA ARG A 501 -19.82 26.95 -13.39
C ARG A 501 -18.53 27.02 -12.57
N ILE A 502 -17.44 27.55 -13.13
CA ILE A 502 -16.13 27.68 -12.44
C ILE A 502 -16.22 28.65 -11.27
N LEU A 503 -16.85 29.83 -11.46
CA LEU A 503 -16.91 30.85 -10.41
C LEU A 503 -17.83 30.43 -9.25
N ASN A 504 -18.89 29.68 -9.51
CA ASN A 504 -19.84 29.20 -8.50
C ASN A 504 -19.44 27.85 -7.87
N LYS A 505 -18.42 27.17 -8.42
CA LYS A 505 -17.99 25.86 -7.93
C LYS A 505 -17.46 25.96 -6.49
N LYS A 506 -17.95 25.07 -5.62
CA LYS A 506 -17.46 24.95 -4.25
C LYS A 506 -16.01 24.46 -4.24
N ILE A 507 -15.17 25.13 -3.44
CA ILE A 507 -13.75 24.76 -3.26
C ILE A 507 -13.65 23.62 -2.23
N LYS A 508 -13.06 22.49 -2.63
CA LYS A 508 -12.75 21.36 -1.72
C LYS A 508 -11.48 21.62 -0.91
N ILE A 509 -10.43 22.08 -1.58
CA ILE A 509 -9.13 22.45 -1.01
C ILE A 509 -8.77 23.81 -1.59
N ASP A 510 -8.54 24.80 -0.74
CA ASP A 510 -8.07 26.11 -1.18
C ASP A 510 -6.56 26.02 -1.46
N SER A 511 -6.20 26.08 -2.73
CA SER A 511 -4.82 26.03 -3.21
C SER A 511 -4.53 27.25 -4.09
N ASP A 512 -3.24 27.60 -4.21
CA ASP A 512 -2.81 28.68 -5.11
C ASP A 512 -3.26 28.42 -6.55
N GLU A 513 -3.20 27.16 -7.02
CA GLU A 513 -3.68 26.75 -8.34
C GLU A 513 -5.16 27.10 -8.53
N VAL A 514 -6.03 26.75 -7.57
CA VAL A 514 -7.46 27.05 -7.67
C VAL A 514 -7.72 28.55 -7.71
N ARG A 515 -6.99 29.33 -6.88
CA ARG A 515 -7.09 30.80 -6.88
C ARG A 515 -6.64 31.40 -8.21
N LEU A 516 -5.52 30.94 -8.76
CA LEU A 516 -5.00 31.38 -10.06
C LEU A 516 -6.00 31.09 -11.19
N LEU A 517 -6.54 29.86 -11.25
CA LEU A 517 -7.50 29.47 -12.29
C LEU A 517 -8.80 30.30 -12.20
N ARG A 518 -9.32 30.56 -10.99
CA ARG A 518 -10.52 31.39 -10.82
C ARG A 518 -10.25 32.85 -11.19
N ASN A 519 -9.12 33.42 -10.79
CA ASN A 519 -8.75 34.78 -11.12
C ASN A 519 -8.55 34.98 -12.63
N ALA A 520 -7.95 34.00 -13.32
CA ALA A 520 -7.82 34.02 -14.77
C ALA A 520 -9.19 34.12 -15.47
N ILE A 521 -10.19 33.38 -15.00
CA ILE A 521 -11.56 33.41 -15.53
C ILE A 521 -12.30 34.70 -15.14
N LEU A 522 -12.06 35.22 -13.94
CA LEU A 522 -12.68 36.46 -13.47
C LEU A 522 -12.24 37.67 -14.30
N ASN A 523 -10.94 37.75 -14.58
CA ASN A 523 -10.31 38.85 -15.29
C ASN A 523 -10.49 38.77 -16.82
N ASP A 524 -10.95 37.63 -17.34
CA ASP A 524 -11.18 37.48 -18.77
C ASP A 524 -12.46 38.19 -19.22
N THR A 525 -12.33 39.20 -20.07
CA THR A 525 -13.46 39.88 -20.71
C THR A 525 -13.91 39.07 -21.91
N ILE A 526 -15.13 38.52 -21.87
CA ILE A 526 -15.75 37.83 -23.02
C ILE A 526 -16.14 38.94 -24.01
N SER A 527 -15.30 39.21 -25.00
CA SER A 527 -15.56 40.22 -26.03
C SER A 527 -16.73 39.80 -26.91
N LEU A 528 -17.75 40.66 -26.96
CA LEU A 528 -18.91 40.59 -27.85
C LEU A 528 -18.58 41.35 -29.13
N ASN A 529 -17.80 40.76 -30.03
CA ASN A 529 -17.68 41.28 -31.40
C ASN A 529 -18.28 40.29 -32.38
#